data_AF-A0A669DSN7-F1
#
_entry.id   AF-A0A669DSN7-F1
#
_cell.length_a   1.000
_cell.length_b   1.000
_cell.length_c   1.000
_cell.angle_alpha   90.00
_cell.angle_beta   90.00
_cell.angle_gamma   90.00
#
_symmetry.space_group_name_H-M   'P 1'
#
loop_
_entity.id
_entity.type
_entity.pdbx_description
1 polymer ?
#
loop_
_entity_poly.entity_id
_entity_poly.type
_entity_poly.pdbx_seq_one_letter_code
_entity_poly.pdbx_strand_id
1 'polypeptide(L)'
;MKRRSSINATRRSSTIKRRSENLRFDEFGFALTKKKDQKLHHRCHDYSYPQLSSVRVKELCELLSYWNGASFICKSQIERFIRMGIPPSLRGRVWKCLLTTDILRDASDFNYQMCLSEVRGPLVDLGISEYGILSAITTLSDTQNDLGLNRQQPTSPSKPRYSVDDITLFRQIALDLQRSFPTHRSLMGESPEAIEGQAKLFRVLIAYAKYNPKVGYTQGMSYIAAVLLMELGEEEAFWALVALLDKPKYLGEMFDLSLTKVQHQVKVFDQFLKHRKPQLSKHMESVGILSVHFVMPWFLTLFTSLPCWDSVLTVWDLIILHGGCTVTELHLSNWLLACRFQ
;
A
#
# COMPACT_ATOMS: atom_id res chain seq x y z
N MET A 1 4.44 52.74 11.94
CA MET A 1 3.54 51.65 11.52
C MET A 1 4.32 50.35 11.25
N LYS A 2 4.63 49.55 12.28
CA LYS A 2 5.19 48.19 12.13
C LYS A 2 4.70 47.36 13.31
N ARG A 3 3.57 46.67 13.16
CA ARG A 3 3.05 45.62 14.07
C ARG A 3 1.74 45.05 13.50
N ARG A 4 1.82 44.25 12.42
CA ARG A 4 0.65 43.45 11.96
C ARG A 4 1.00 42.11 11.28
N SER A 5 2.27 41.81 10.97
CA SER A 5 2.65 40.56 10.28
C SER A 5 2.94 39.36 11.20
N SER A 6 3.31 39.56 12.47
CA SER A 6 3.71 38.48 13.39
C SER A 6 2.53 37.68 14.00
N ILE A 7 1.33 38.27 14.06
CA ILE A 7 0.14 37.66 14.72
C ILE A 7 -0.55 36.62 13.83
N ASN A 8 -0.44 36.74 12.50
CA ASN A 8 -1.09 35.82 11.57
C ASN A 8 -0.33 34.50 11.38
N ALA A 9 1.01 34.51 11.49
CA ALA A 9 1.83 33.30 11.44
C ALA A 9 1.67 32.45 12.71
N THR A 10 1.64 33.09 13.88
CA THR A 10 1.36 32.43 15.17
C THR A 10 -0.07 31.90 15.24
N ARG A 11 -1.07 32.61 14.69
CA ARG A 11 -2.43 32.08 14.58
C ARG A 11 -2.48 30.83 13.69
N ARG A 12 -1.94 30.84 12.46
CA ARG A 12 -1.92 29.63 11.58
C ARG A 12 -1.22 28.44 12.23
N SER A 13 -0.05 28.66 12.86
CA SER A 13 0.67 27.63 13.61
C SER A 13 -0.14 27.08 14.80
N SER A 14 -0.84 27.96 15.53
CA SER A 14 -1.71 27.57 16.65
C SER A 14 -2.97 26.82 16.21
N THR A 15 -3.53 27.12 15.03
CA THR A 15 -4.72 26.41 14.50
C THR A 15 -4.36 25.03 13.94
N ILE A 16 -3.16 24.87 13.37
CA ILE A 16 -2.62 23.58 12.91
C ILE A 16 -2.25 22.71 14.14
N LYS A 17 -1.58 23.28 15.15
CA LYS A 17 -1.33 22.60 16.44
C LYS A 17 -2.62 22.17 17.14
N ARG A 18 -3.65 23.05 17.20
CA ARG A 18 -4.95 22.70 17.80
C ARG A 18 -5.72 21.61 17.03
N ARG A 19 -5.48 21.45 15.73
CA ARG A 19 -6.07 20.34 14.95
C ARG A 19 -5.42 18.99 15.27
N SER A 20 -4.13 19.00 15.58
CA SER A 20 -3.36 17.78 15.94
C SER A 20 -3.77 17.21 17.30
N GLU A 21 -4.08 18.05 18.29
CA GLU A 21 -4.32 17.62 19.69
C GLU A 21 -5.66 16.90 19.95
N ASN A 22 -6.48 16.63 18.92
CA ASN A 22 -7.81 16.02 19.11
C ASN A 22 -8.21 14.96 18.06
N LEU A 23 -7.25 14.54 17.21
CA LEU A 23 -7.45 13.44 16.28
C LEU A 23 -7.44 12.12 17.07
N ARG A 24 -8.56 11.40 17.01
CA ARG A 24 -8.64 10.01 17.47
C ARG A 24 -8.46 9.12 16.26
N PHE A 25 -7.93 7.93 16.46
CA PHE A 25 -7.78 6.92 15.40
C PHE A 25 -8.61 5.70 15.76
N ASP A 26 -9.06 4.96 14.76
CA ASP A 26 -9.66 3.64 14.96
C ASP A 26 -8.58 2.59 15.28
N GLU A 27 -9.00 1.34 15.48
CA GLU A 27 -8.10 0.22 15.80
C GLU A 27 -7.08 -0.09 14.70
N PHE A 28 -7.30 0.41 13.49
CA PHE A 28 -6.42 0.26 12.33
C PHE A 28 -5.58 1.50 12.06
N GLY A 29 -5.63 2.50 12.93
CA GLY A 29 -4.82 3.70 12.82
C GLY A 29 -5.39 4.77 11.88
N PHE A 30 -6.63 4.66 11.40
CA PHE A 30 -7.26 5.69 10.57
C PHE A 30 -7.99 6.75 11.38
N ALA A 31 -7.85 8.02 10.99
CA ALA A 31 -8.40 9.15 11.71
C ALA A 31 -9.94 9.14 11.75
N LEU A 32 -10.50 9.28 12.94
CA LEU A 32 -11.93 9.43 13.19
C LEU A 32 -12.35 10.89 13.00
N THR A 33 -13.26 11.15 12.06
CA THR A 33 -13.83 12.48 11.81
C THR A 33 -14.90 12.84 12.85
N LYS A 34 -14.65 13.86 13.69
CA LYS A 34 -15.65 14.36 14.66
C LYS A 34 -16.77 15.15 13.93
N LYS A 35 -18.01 14.64 14.01
CA LYS A 35 -19.32 15.28 13.67
C LYS A 35 -19.67 15.44 12.17
N LYS A 36 -20.05 14.33 11.54
CA LYS A 36 -21.24 14.18 10.66
C LYS A 36 -21.58 12.72 10.32
N ASP A 37 -20.77 11.77 10.77
CA ASP A 37 -20.84 10.37 10.33
C ASP A 37 -21.58 9.39 11.26
N GLN A 38 -22.32 9.86 12.27
CA GLN A 38 -23.29 8.97 12.94
C GLN A 38 -24.40 8.48 11.99
N LYS A 39 -24.60 9.15 10.84
CA LYS A 39 -25.48 8.70 9.75
C LYS A 39 -24.72 8.09 8.55
N LEU A 40 -23.39 8.07 8.57
CA LEU A 40 -22.51 7.52 7.53
C LEU A 40 -21.66 6.37 8.08
N HIS A 41 -22.20 5.56 8.99
CA HIS A 41 -21.84 4.15 9.02
C HIS A 41 -22.34 3.49 7.71
N HIS A 42 -21.78 3.92 6.57
CA HIS A 42 -21.79 3.20 5.30
C HIS A 42 -20.66 2.17 5.27
N ARG A 43 -20.22 1.69 6.44
CA ARG A 43 -19.70 0.33 6.51
C ARG A 43 -20.91 -0.51 6.13
N CYS A 44 -20.89 -1.13 4.95
CA CYS A 44 -22.05 -1.86 4.44
C CYS A 44 -22.52 -2.99 5.38
N HIS A 45 -21.73 -3.32 6.41
CA HIS A 45 -22.10 -4.14 7.55
C HIS A 45 -21.44 -3.64 8.85
N ASP A 46 -22.10 -3.84 9.99
CA ASP A 46 -21.47 -3.86 11.31
C ASP A 46 -20.63 -5.13 11.42
N TYR A 47 -19.44 -5.12 10.80
CA TYR A 47 -18.48 -6.20 10.91
C TYR A 47 -17.59 -5.93 12.13
N SER A 48 -17.77 -6.71 13.19
CA SER A 48 -16.75 -6.80 14.25
C SER A 48 -15.73 -7.85 13.82
N TYR A 49 -14.45 -7.47 13.79
CA TYR A 49 -13.38 -8.43 13.54
C TYR A 49 -13.48 -9.57 14.56
N PRO A 50 -13.51 -10.84 14.13
CA PRO A 50 -13.55 -11.97 15.04
C PRO A 50 -12.39 -11.91 16.04
N GLN A 51 -12.70 -11.90 17.33
CA GLN A 51 -11.71 -11.93 18.39
C GLN A 51 -11.48 -13.39 18.81
N LEU A 52 -10.31 -13.92 18.49
CA LEU A 52 -9.90 -15.26 18.89
C LEU A 52 -9.77 -15.36 20.41
N SER A 53 -10.14 -16.51 20.98
CA SER A 53 -9.90 -16.78 22.38
C SER A 53 -8.39 -16.88 22.67
N SER A 54 -7.98 -16.58 23.89
CA SER A 54 -6.58 -16.66 24.32
C SER A 54 -5.94 -18.03 24.05
N VAL A 55 -6.72 -19.11 24.13
CA VAL A 55 -6.30 -20.47 23.78
C VAL A 55 -5.94 -20.57 22.30
N ARG A 56 -6.80 -20.08 21.40
CA ARG A 56 -6.54 -20.12 19.96
C ARG A 56 -5.39 -19.22 19.54
N VAL A 57 -5.20 -18.09 20.20
CA VAL A 57 -4.03 -17.22 19.98
C VAL A 57 -2.74 -17.97 20.33
N LYS A 58 -2.71 -18.75 21.43
CA LYS A 58 -1.56 -19.59 21.78
C LYS A 58 -1.31 -20.69 20.75
N GLU A 59 -2.36 -21.40 20.33
CA GLU A 59 -2.25 -22.42 19.28
C GLU A 59 -1.67 -21.85 17.97
N LEU A 60 -2.10 -20.65 17.56
CA LEU A 60 -1.55 -19.98 16.38
C LEU A 60 -0.07 -19.61 16.58
N CYS A 61 0.30 -19.07 17.75
CA CYS A 61 1.69 -18.76 18.06
C CYS A 61 2.59 -19.99 18.00
N GLU A 62 2.13 -21.12 18.55
CA GLU A 62 2.83 -22.40 18.49
C GLU A 62 2.98 -22.83 17.04
N LEU A 63 1.89 -22.85 16.25
CA LEU A 63 1.92 -23.16 14.82
C LEU A 63 2.96 -22.35 14.05
N LEU A 64 3.04 -21.06 14.32
CA LEU A 64 4.00 -20.17 13.66
C LEU A 64 5.45 -20.42 14.11
N SER A 65 5.69 -20.94 15.32
CA SER A 65 7.05 -21.20 15.81
C SER A 65 7.74 -22.39 15.16
N TYR A 66 7.00 -23.38 14.68
CA TYR A 66 7.52 -24.54 13.96
C TYR A 66 7.21 -24.49 12.46
N TRP A 67 6.83 -23.31 11.95
CA TRP A 67 6.50 -23.14 10.55
C TRP A 67 7.70 -23.48 9.65
N ASN A 68 7.54 -24.53 8.82
CA ASN A 68 8.58 -25.01 7.91
C ASN A 68 8.24 -24.81 6.42
N GLY A 69 7.32 -23.90 6.11
CA GLY A 69 7.21 -23.30 4.77
C GLY A 69 6.53 -24.10 3.67
N ALA A 70 6.16 -25.37 3.83
CA ALA A 70 5.67 -26.14 2.68
C ALA A 70 4.60 -27.22 2.94
N SER A 71 4.34 -27.63 4.19
CA SER A 71 3.37 -28.71 4.42
C SER A 71 1.93 -28.27 4.13
N PHE A 72 1.21 -29.08 3.36
CA PHE A 72 -0.24 -28.92 3.12
C PHE A 72 -1.02 -28.79 4.45
N ILE A 73 -0.58 -29.52 5.49
CA ILE A 73 -1.19 -29.52 6.82
C ILE A 73 -1.09 -28.12 7.45
N CYS A 74 0.08 -27.49 7.38
CA CYS A 74 0.30 -26.16 7.95
C CYS A 74 -0.57 -25.10 7.24
N LYS A 75 -0.70 -25.19 5.91
CA LYS A 75 -1.57 -24.29 5.14
C LYS A 75 -3.05 -24.45 5.49
N SER A 76 -3.54 -25.69 5.62
CA SER A 76 -4.93 -25.95 6.02
C SER A 76 -5.23 -25.44 7.43
N GLN A 77 -4.28 -25.57 8.36
CA GLN A 77 -4.44 -25.03 9.71
C GLN A 77 -4.50 -23.49 9.71
N ILE A 78 -3.65 -22.82 8.93
CA ILE A 78 -3.71 -21.36 8.78
C ILE A 78 -5.01 -20.92 8.12
N GLU A 79 -5.51 -21.65 7.12
CA GLU A 79 -6.82 -21.35 6.52
C GLU A 79 -7.94 -21.34 7.56
N ARG A 80 -7.91 -22.29 8.51
CA ARG A 80 -8.85 -22.32 9.63
C ARG A 80 -8.75 -21.05 10.48
N PHE A 81 -7.54 -20.57 10.77
CA PHE A 81 -7.34 -19.32 11.52
C PHE A 81 -7.79 -18.07 10.73
N ILE A 82 -7.58 -18.04 9.41
CA ILE A 82 -8.08 -16.94 8.55
C ILE A 82 -9.61 -16.87 8.61
N ARG A 83 -10.29 -18.02 8.52
CA ARG A 83 -11.76 -18.08 8.65
C ARG A 83 -12.26 -17.63 10.02
N MET A 84 -11.45 -17.80 11.05
CA MET A 84 -11.73 -17.36 12.42
C MET A 84 -11.27 -15.93 12.71
N GLY A 85 -10.60 -15.24 11.78
CA GLY A 85 -9.98 -13.92 11.96
C GLY A 85 -8.59 -13.99 12.59
N ILE A 86 -7.57 -13.48 11.91
CA ILE A 86 -6.19 -13.43 12.44
C ILE A 86 -6.06 -12.23 13.38
N PRO A 87 -5.54 -12.39 14.62
CA PRO A 87 -5.37 -11.25 15.52
C PRO A 87 -4.40 -10.24 14.89
N PRO A 88 -4.69 -8.92 14.94
CA PRO A 88 -3.82 -7.91 14.31
C PRO A 88 -2.35 -8.03 14.71
N SER A 89 -2.07 -8.28 15.99
CA SER A 89 -0.70 -8.45 16.50
C SER A 89 0.07 -9.65 15.93
N LEU A 90 -0.61 -10.62 15.30
CA LEU A 90 0.01 -11.81 14.71
C LEU A 90 -0.03 -11.82 13.19
N ARG A 91 -0.75 -10.89 12.55
CA ARG A 91 -0.96 -10.90 11.09
C ARG A 91 0.36 -10.77 10.33
N GLY A 92 1.23 -9.84 10.71
CA GLY A 92 2.58 -9.75 10.16
C GLY A 92 3.35 -11.07 10.20
N ARG A 93 3.34 -11.78 11.34
CA ARG A 93 3.99 -13.10 11.45
C ARG A 93 3.37 -14.14 10.53
N VAL A 94 2.04 -14.17 10.41
CA VAL A 94 1.34 -15.08 9.48
C VAL A 94 1.72 -14.78 8.03
N TRP A 95 1.69 -13.50 7.62
CA TRP A 95 2.04 -13.09 6.27
C TRP A 95 3.49 -13.42 5.93
N LYS A 96 4.41 -13.15 6.85
CA LYS A 96 5.82 -13.50 6.73
C LYS A 96 6.02 -15.00 6.45
N CYS A 97 5.34 -15.85 7.22
CA CYS A 97 5.36 -17.30 7.06
C CYS A 97 4.77 -17.75 5.70
N LEU A 98 3.62 -17.22 5.31
CA LEU A 98 2.92 -17.61 4.07
C LEU A 98 3.64 -17.13 2.79
N LEU A 99 4.24 -15.95 2.84
CA LEU A 99 5.01 -15.38 1.72
C LEU A 99 6.43 -15.95 1.62
N THR A 100 6.86 -16.67 2.66
CA THR A 100 8.20 -17.26 2.82
C THR A 100 9.31 -16.22 2.63
N THR A 101 9.16 -15.05 3.27
CA THR A 101 10.05 -13.91 3.04
C THR A 101 11.48 -14.16 3.49
N ASP A 102 11.69 -14.92 4.58
CA ASP A 102 13.04 -15.27 5.05
C ASP A 102 13.79 -16.13 4.01
N ILE A 103 13.12 -17.16 3.47
CA ILE A 103 13.68 -18.00 2.40
C ILE A 103 13.99 -17.16 1.15
N LEU A 104 13.10 -16.23 0.81
CA LEU A 104 13.29 -15.34 -0.34
C LEU A 104 14.49 -14.41 -0.16
N ARG A 105 14.63 -13.80 1.03
CA ARG A 105 15.78 -12.97 1.38
C ARG A 105 17.07 -13.78 1.31
N ASP A 106 17.11 -14.92 1.97
CA ASP A 106 18.32 -15.74 2.11
C ASP A 106 18.77 -16.33 0.76
N ALA A 107 17.84 -16.49 -0.19
CA ALA A 107 18.12 -16.93 -1.56
C ALA A 107 18.49 -15.79 -2.52
N SER A 108 18.37 -14.53 -2.10
CA SER A 108 18.63 -13.37 -2.96
C SER A 108 20.00 -12.77 -2.67
N ASP A 109 20.72 -12.38 -3.73
CA ASP A 109 21.97 -11.61 -3.61
C ASP A 109 21.70 -10.13 -3.27
N PHE A 110 20.44 -9.69 -3.28
CA PHE A 110 20.09 -8.31 -3.02
C PHE A 110 20.13 -7.98 -1.52
N ASN A 111 20.90 -6.96 -1.16
CA ASN A 111 20.97 -6.46 0.21
C ASN A 111 20.22 -5.12 0.35
N TYR A 112 19.16 -5.12 1.16
CA TYR A 112 18.29 -3.96 1.34
C TYR A 112 19.05 -2.75 1.90
N GLN A 113 19.89 -2.93 2.93
CA GLN A 113 20.63 -1.83 3.56
C GLN A 113 21.70 -1.21 2.64
N MET A 114 22.35 -2.04 1.83
CA MET A 114 23.29 -1.56 0.81
C MET A 114 22.58 -0.75 -0.27
N CYS A 115 21.45 -1.24 -0.78
CA CYS A 115 20.63 -0.49 -1.75
C CYS A 115 20.22 0.89 -1.20
N LEU A 116 19.78 0.97 0.06
CA LEU A 116 19.42 2.25 0.66
C LEU A 116 20.62 3.20 0.79
N SER A 117 21.80 2.67 1.10
CA SER A 117 23.02 3.46 1.18
C SER A 117 23.39 4.07 -0.17
N GLU A 118 23.18 3.34 -1.27
CA GLU A 118 23.38 3.82 -2.63
C GLU A 118 22.36 4.91 -3.02
N VAL A 119 21.08 4.71 -2.69
CA VAL A 119 20.00 5.66 -2.98
C VAL A 119 20.17 6.99 -2.24
N ARG A 120 20.78 6.99 -1.05
CA ARG A 120 21.03 8.20 -0.25
C ARG A 120 22.01 9.17 -0.91
N GLY A 121 22.95 8.69 -1.71
CA GLY A 121 23.89 9.56 -2.43
C GLY A 121 23.19 10.59 -3.32
N PRO A 122 22.38 10.15 -4.31
CA PRO A 122 21.51 11.01 -5.11
C PRO A 122 20.65 11.99 -4.31
N LEU A 123 20.05 11.55 -3.20
CA LEU A 123 19.20 12.41 -2.36
C LEU A 123 20.01 13.53 -1.68
N VAL A 124 21.21 13.19 -1.17
CA VAL A 124 22.11 14.17 -0.56
C VAL A 124 22.59 15.20 -1.57
N ASP A 125 22.96 14.77 -2.78
CA ASP A 125 23.36 15.68 -3.87
C ASP A 125 22.21 16.65 -4.28
N LEU A 126 20.95 16.24 -4.10
CA LEU A 126 19.76 17.06 -4.31
C LEU A 126 19.38 17.93 -3.09
N GLY A 127 20.06 17.76 -1.95
CA GLY A 127 19.68 18.40 -0.69
C GLY A 127 18.36 17.89 -0.10
N ILE A 128 17.96 16.67 -0.44
CA ILE A 128 16.69 16.05 -0.05
C ILE A 128 16.95 15.02 1.06
N SER A 129 16.11 15.05 2.09
CA SER A 129 16.06 14.01 3.13
C SER A 129 14.87 13.08 2.89
N GLU A 130 15.06 11.77 3.10
CA GLU A 130 13.99 10.77 3.08
C GLU A 130 12.85 11.13 4.05
N TYR A 131 13.19 11.74 5.19
CA TYR A 131 12.24 12.22 6.22
C TYR A 131 11.47 13.48 5.79
N GLY A 132 11.94 14.16 4.74
CA GLY A 132 11.33 15.36 4.18
C GLY A 132 10.79 15.14 2.77
N ILE A 133 10.64 13.89 2.32
CA ILE A 133 10.43 13.58 0.90
C ILE A 133 9.15 14.24 0.32
N LEU A 134 8.08 14.34 1.11
CA LEU A 134 6.85 15.02 0.68
C LEU A 134 7.05 16.52 0.47
N SER A 135 7.89 17.17 1.30
CA SER A 135 8.22 18.57 1.15
C SER A 135 9.14 18.83 -0.06
N ALA A 136 9.83 17.80 -0.53
CA ALA A 136 10.77 17.88 -1.65
C ALA A 136 10.10 17.71 -3.03
N ILE A 137 8.78 17.47 -3.12
CA ILE A 137 8.06 17.29 -4.40
C ILE A 137 8.27 18.47 -5.36
N THR A 138 8.24 19.70 -4.84
CA THR A 138 8.48 20.91 -5.64
C THR A 138 9.90 20.93 -6.16
N THR A 139 10.91 20.75 -5.29
CA THR A 139 12.32 20.66 -5.68
C THR A 139 12.56 19.58 -6.74
N LEU A 140 11.99 18.38 -6.56
CA LEU A 140 12.11 17.30 -7.55
C LEU A 140 11.46 17.66 -8.90
N SER A 141 10.34 18.38 -8.88
CA SER A 141 9.68 18.85 -10.10
C SER A 141 10.51 19.89 -10.83
N ASP A 142 11.05 20.86 -10.10
CA ASP A 142 11.87 21.94 -10.66
C ASP A 142 13.17 21.36 -11.26
N THR A 143 13.88 20.50 -10.53
CA THR A 143 15.09 19.84 -11.03
C THR A 143 14.82 18.95 -12.26
N GLN A 144 13.68 18.25 -12.30
CA GLN A 144 13.30 17.45 -13.47
C GLN A 144 13.09 18.35 -14.71
N ASN A 145 12.44 19.51 -14.54
CA ASN A 145 12.22 20.46 -15.62
C ASN A 145 13.55 21.06 -16.12
N ASP A 146 14.44 21.45 -15.20
CA ASP A 146 15.73 22.05 -15.53
C ASP A 146 16.62 21.08 -16.32
N LEU A 147 16.64 19.80 -15.97
CA LEU A 147 17.40 18.77 -16.70
C LEU A 147 16.78 18.44 -18.06
N GLY A 148 15.45 18.54 -18.19
CA GLY A 148 14.75 18.40 -19.47
C GLY A 148 15.12 19.52 -20.46
N LEU A 149 15.34 20.73 -19.95
CA LEU A 149 15.74 21.90 -20.73
C LEU A 149 17.25 21.94 -21.04
N ASN A 150 18.10 21.45 -20.13
CA ASN A 150 19.57 21.56 -20.19
C ASN A 150 20.29 20.36 -20.85
N ARG A 151 19.63 19.55 -21.69
CA ARG A 151 20.27 18.44 -22.45
C ARG A 151 21.46 18.86 -23.35
N GLN A 152 21.79 20.16 -23.44
CA GLN A 152 22.80 20.71 -24.35
C GLN A 152 23.99 21.45 -23.71
N GLN A 153 24.18 21.51 -22.38
CA GLN A 153 25.40 22.16 -21.82
C GLN A 153 26.06 21.40 -20.67
N PRO A 154 27.34 20.99 -20.81
CA PRO A 154 28.14 20.44 -19.72
C PRO A 154 29.01 21.53 -19.10
N THR A 155 28.57 22.18 -18.02
CA THR A 155 29.44 23.09 -17.25
C THR A 155 29.23 22.95 -15.74
N SER A 156 29.70 21.84 -15.16
CA SER A 156 29.94 21.73 -13.71
C SER A 156 31.07 20.71 -13.44
N PRO A 157 32.01 20.96 -12.50
CA PRO A 157 33.21 20.12 -12.33
C PRO A 157 32.94 18.78 -11.62
N SER A 158 31.81 18.64 -10.92
CA SER A 158 31.37 17.40 -10.28
C SER A 158 30.10 16.91 -10.97
N LYS A 159 30.16 15.77 -11.67
CA LYS A 159 28.94 15.13 -12.16
C LYS A 159 28.07 14.75 -10.95
N PRO A 160 26.79 15.19 -10.88
CA PRO A 160 25.88 14.74 -9.85
C PRO A 160 25.72 13.21 -9.92
N ARG A 161 25.56 12.53 -8.78
CA ARG A 161 25.37 11.08 -8.72
C ARG A 161 23.96 10.63 -9.12
N TYR A 162 23.05 11.57 -9.36
CA TYR A 162 21.67 11.29 -9.75
C TYR A 162 21.49 11.37 -11.27
N SER A 163 20.61 10.51 -11.79
CA SER A 163 20.14 10.56 -13.17
C SER A 163 18.75 11.22 -13.27
N VAL A 164 18.32 11.54 -14.49
CA VAL A 164 16.94 12.00 -14.76
C VAL A 164 15.92 10.92 -14.35
N ASP A 165 16.28 9.66 -14.50
CA ASP A 165 15.43 8.53 -14.12
C ASP A 165 15.28 8.44 -12.59
N ASP A 166 16.35 8.69 -11.82
CA ASP A 166 16.28 8.74 -10.36
C ASP A 166 15.35 9.87 -9.88
N ILE A 167 15.46 11.08 -10.45
CA ILE A 167 14.59 12.20 -10.08
C ILE A 167 13.14 11.89 -10.42
N THR A 168 12.89 11.34 -11.61
CA THR A 168 11.55 10.96 -12.06
C THR A 168 10.94 9.92 -11.12
N LEU A 169 11.74 8.93 -10.72
CA LEU A 169 11.35 7.87 -9.80
C LEU A 169 11.07 8.42 -8.39
N PHE A 170 11.97 9.23 -7.82
CA PHE A 170 11.77 9.85 -6.51
C PHE A 170 10.52 10.71 -6.47
N ARG A 171 10.31 11.52 -7.51
CA ARG A 171 9.14 12.38 -7.65
C ARG A 171 7.85 11.58 -7.74
N GLN A 172 7.83 10.53 -8.56
CA GLN A 172 6.64 9.71 -8.75
C GLN A 172 6.26 8.98 -7.45
N ILE A 173 7.24 8.45 -6.72
CA ILE A 173 7.01 7.86 -5.40
C ILE A 173 6.48 8.93 -4.44
N ALA A 174 7.11 10.10 -4.34
CA ALA A 174 6.67 11.16 -3.42
C ALA A 174 5.22 11.63 -3.69
N LEU A 175 4.83 11.78 -4.96
CA LEU A 175 3.46 12.13 -5.35
C LEU A 175 2.44 11.04 -4.95
N ASP A 176 2.84 9.78 -4.98
CA ASP A 176 1.99 8.66 -4.58
C ASP A 176 1.90 8.54 -3.06
N LEU A 177 2.99 8.77 -2.32
CA LEU A 177 2.99 8.83 -0.86
C LEU A 177 2.01 9.89 -0.35
N GLN A 178 1.95 11.06 -0.97
CA GLN A 178 1.05 12.15 -0.57
C GLN A 178 -0.44 11.74 -0.57
N ARG A 179 -0.83 10.80 -1.45
CA ARG A 179 -2.21 10.33 -1.62
C ARG A 179 -2.49 8.95 -1.03
N SER A 180 -1.47 8.25 -0.53
CA SER A 180 -1.59 6.89 0.01
C SER A 180 -1.96 6.95 1.49
N PHE A 181 -3.18 6.55 1.81
CA PHE A 181 -3.74 6.55 3.18
C PHE A 181 -3.53 7.87 3.95
N PRO A 182 -4.00 9.01 3.41
CA PRO A 182 -3.75 10.34 3.98
C PRO A 182 -4.47 10.58 5.32
N THR A 183 -5.20 9.59 5.83
CA THR A 183 -5.88 9.59 7.13
C THR A 183 -5.24 8.64 8.15
N HIS A 184 -4.23 7.85 7.76
CA HIS A 184 -3.59 6.87 8.66
C HIS A 184 -2.50 7.52 9.52
N ARG A 185 -2.49 7.28 10.83
CA ARG A 185 -1.60 7.93 11.82
C ARG A 185 -0.11 7.86 11.48
N SER A 186 0.34 6.75 10.90
CA SER A 186 1.75 6.52 10.55
C SER A 186 2.13 7.05 9.16
N LEU A 187 1.18 7.63 8.41
CA LEU A 187 1.42 8.19 7.08
C LEU A 187 0.89 9.63 6.94
N MET A 188 0.04 10.08 7.86
CA MET A 188 -0.63 11.37 7.86
C MET A 188 0.05 12.39 8.76
N GLY A 189 0.40 13.53 8.19
CA GLY A 189 0.81 14.73 8.93
C GLY A 189 2.31 14.77 9.24
N GLU A 190 2.66 15.57 10.26
CA GLU A 190 4.04 15.92 10.63
C GLU A 190 4.43 15.36 12.01
N SER A 191 3.69 14.37 12.51
CA SER A 191 4.09 13.68 13.74
C SER A 191 5.37 12.88 13.50
N PRO A 192 6.21 12.63 14.52
CA PRO A 192 7.40 11.79 14.35
C PRO A 192 7.09 10.40 13.79
N GLU A 193 5.94 9.82 14.18
CA GLU A 193 5.45 8.55 13.65
C GLU A 193 5.09 8.63 12.16
N ALA A 194 4.41 9.69 11.75
CA ALA A 194 4.02 9.90 10.36
C ALA A 194 5.23 10.16 9.46
N ILE A 195 6.17 10.97 9.93
CA ILE A 195 7.41 11.29 9.21
C ILE A 195 8.24 10.01 9.02
N GLU A 196 8.38 9.19 10.07
CA GLU A 196 9.09 7.91 9.97
C GLU A 196 8.37 6.96 9.00
N GLY A 197 7.05 6.82 9.10
CA GLY A 197 6.31 5.91 8.21
C GLY A 197 6.32 6.35 6.74
N GLN A 198 6.27 7.66 6.46
CA GLN A 198 6.47 8.20 5.11
C GLN A 198 7.87 7.88 4.57
N ALA A 199 8.91 8.03 5.41
CA ALA A 199 10.29 7.71 5.03
C ALA A 199 10.46 6.20 4.77
N LYS A 200 9.91 5.34 5.64
CA LYS A 200 9.87 3.88 5.44
C LYS A 200 9.20 3.49 4.13
N LEU A 201 8.04 4.08 3.85
CA LEU A 201 7.29 3.82 2.63
C LEU A 201 8.08 4.23 1.39
N PHE A 202 8.76 5.38 1.43
CA PHE A 202 9.66 5.80 0.37
C PHE A 202 10.80 4.79 0.16
N ARG A 203 11.49 4.40 1.24
CA ARG A 203 12.62 3.44 1.22
C ARG A 203 12.24 2.07 0.67
N VAL A 204 11.11 1.52 1.10
CA VAL A 204 10.62 0.22 0.60
C VAL A 204 10.34 0.27 -0.91
N LEU A 205 9.66 1.33 -1.38
CA LEU A 205 9.30 1.47 -2.79
C LEU A 205 10.50 1.72 -3.69
N ILE A 206 11.45 2.56 -3.25
CA ILE A 206 12.66 2.82 -4.05
C ILE A 206 13.55 1.58 -4.11
N ALA A 207 13.69 0.85 -3.00
CA ALA A 207 14.42 -0.40 -2.97
C ALA A 207 13.77 -1.45 -3.90
N TYR A 208 12.45 -1.55 -3.93
CA TYR A 208 11.76 -2.45 -4.86
C TYR A 208 12.01 -2.07 -6.33
N ALA A 209 11.94 -0.78 -6.66
CA ALA A 209 12.23 -0.31 -8.02
C ALA A 209 13.67 -0.63 -8.46
N LYS A 210 14.64 -0.64 -7.53
CA LYS A 210 16.03 -1.05 -7.79
C LYS A 210 16.20 -2.58 -7.81
N TYR A 211 15.44 -3.31 -6.99
CA TYR A 211 15.43 -4.77 -6.95
C TYR A 211 14.95 -5.39 -8.27
N ASN A 212 13.86 -4.86 -8.83
CA ASN A 212 13.31 -5.32 -10.11
C ASN A 212 13.16 -4.16 -11.11
N PRO A 213 14.24 -3.76 -11.81
CA PRO A 213 14.19 -2.64 -12.76
C PRO A 213 13.28 -2.88 -13.98
N LYS A 214 12.92 -4.14 -14.27
CA LYS A 214 12.02 -4.46 -15.39
C LYS A 214 10.59 -3.99 -15.11
N VAL A 215 10.16 -4.09 -13.86
CA VAL A 215 8.87 -3.59 -13.38
C VAL A 215 9.03 -2.13 -12.91
N GLY A 216 10.09 -1.85 -12.16
CA GLY A 216 10.35 -0.54 -11.57
C GLY A 216 9.28 -0.18 -10.53
N TYR A 217 8.89 1.10 -10.50
CA TYR A 217 7.78 1.58 -9.69
C TYR A 217 6.56 1.88 -10.57
N THR A 218 5.44 1.24 -10.26
CA THR A 218 4.16 1.49 -10.92
C THR A 218 3.16 2.10 -9.94
N GLN A 219 2.33 3.02 -10.43
CA GLN A 219 1.26 3.63 -9.65
C GLN A 219 0.34 2.55 -9.05
N GLY A 220 0.08 2.66 -7.75
CA GLY A 220 -0.69 1.68 -6.97
C GLY A 220 0.16 0.87 -5.99
N MET A 221 1.45 0.66 -6.29
CA MET A 221 2.37 -0.07 -5.41
C MET A 221 2.51 0.58 -4.03
N SER A 222 2.41 1.90 -3.95
CA SER A 222 2.44 2.65 -2.67
C SER A 222 1.35 2.22 -1.69
N TYR A 223 0.14 1.91 -2.17
CA TYR A 223 -0.92 1.38 -1.31
C TYR A 223 -0.58 -0.02 -0.79
N ILE A 224 -0.02 -0.89 -1.64
CA ILE A 224 0.38 -2.24 -1.26
C ILE A 224 1.50 -2.19 -0.22
N ALA A 225 2.57 -1.44 -0.50
CA ALA A 225 3.71 -1.28 0.41
C ALA A 225 3.29 -0.66 1.75
N ALA A 226 2.35 0.30 1.74
CA ALA A 226 1.84 0.90 2.96
C ALA A 226 1.09 -0.11 3.85
N VAL A 227 0.25 -0.99 3.29
CA VAL A 227 -0.41 -2.05 4.08
C VAL A 227 0.60 -3.02 4.68
N LEU A 228 1.62 -3.40 3.91
CA LEU A 228 2.69 -4.25 4.42
C LEU A 228 3.42 -3.57 5.59
N LEU A 229 3.71 -2.27 5.50
CA LEU A 229 4.34 -1.49 6.57
C LEU A 229 3.46 -1.28 7.81
N MET A 230 2.14 -1.40 7.68
CA MET A 230 1.23 -1.37 8.84
C MET A 230 1.33 -2.67 9.66
N GLU A 231 1.71 -3.77 9.03
CA GLU A 231 1.69 -5.12 9.63
C GLU A 231 3.10 -5.70 9.87
N LEU A 232 4.13 -5.19 9.21
CA LEU A 232 5.50 -5.73 9.19
C LEU A 232 6.56 -4.67 9.49
N GLY A 233 7.76 -5.12 9.86
CA GLY A 233 8.94 -4.26 9.88
C GLY A 233 9.34 -3.77 8.48
N GLU A 234 10.18 -2.75 8.39
CA GLU A 234 10.52 -2.10 7.11
C GLU A 234 11.10 -3.06 6.06
N GLU A 235 12.16 -3.79 6.41
CA GLU A 235 12.80 -4.73 5.49
C GLU A 235 11.93 -5.97 5.24
N GLU A 236 11.15 -6.39 6.24
CA GLU A 236 10.18 -7.48 6.08
C GLU A 236 9.07 -7.10 5.09
N ALA A 237 8.58 -5.85 5.15
CA ALA A 237 7.62 -5.30 4.21
C ALA A 237 8.20 -5.25 2.78
N PHE A 238 9.49 -4.91 2.62
CA PHE A 238 10.17 -5.00 1.33
C PHE A 238 10.16 -6.43 0.78
N TRP A 239 10.57 -7.44 1.54
CA TRP A 239 10.56 -8.82 1.06
C TRP A 239 9.16 -9.38 0.83
N ALA A 240 8.18 -8.95 1.61
CA ALA A 240 6.78 -9.27 1.37
C ALA A 240 6.27 -8.63 0.07
N LEU A 241 6.68 -7.40 -0.23
CA LEU A 241 6.36 -6.72 -1.48
C LEU A 241 6.97 -7.45 -2.68
N VAL A 242 8.25 -7.85 -2.60
CA VAL A 242 8.90 -8.69 -3.62
C VAL A 242 8.14 -10.00 -3.80
N ALA A 243 7.79 -10.69 -2.71
CA ALA A 243 7.05 -11.94 -2.80
C ALA A 243 5.70 -11.77 -3.49
N LEU A 244 4.95 -10.70 -3.21
CA LEU A 244 3.66 -10.41 -3.82
C LEU A 244 3.74 -9.96 -5.28
N LEU A 245 4.71 -9.11 -5.61
CA LEU A 245 4.80 -8.49 -6.93
C LEU A 245 5.58 -9.32 -7.95
N ASP A 246 6.47 -10.24 -7.54
CA ASP A 246 7.31 -10.96 -8.50
C ASP A 246 6.89 -12.41 -8.71
N LYS A 247 6.19 -13.03 -7.74
CA LYS A 247 5.73 -14.42 -7.90
C LYS A 247 4.45 -14.46 -8.75
N PRO A 248 4.39 -15.26 -9.84
CA PRO A 248 3.20 -15.38 -10.69
C PRO A 248 1.95 -15.83 -9.95
N LYS A 249 2.12 -16.56 -8.83
CA LYS A 249 1.04 -16.96 -7.92
C LYS A 249 0.22 -15.74 -7.43
N TYR A 250 0.85 -14.59 -7.26
CA TYR A 250 0.25 -13.39 -6.65
C TYR A 250 -0.05 -12.33 -7.71
N LEU A 251 0.83 -11.33 -7.87
CA LEU A 251 0.57 -10.14 -8.71
C LEU A 251 1.60 -9.94 -9.84
N GLY A 252 2.52 -10.88 -10.06
CA GLY A 252 3.58 -10.77 -11.07
C GLY A 252 3.11 -10.48 -12.49
N GLU A 253 1.93 -10.98 -12.87
CA GLU A 253 1.33 -10.72 -14.18
C GLU A 253 0.38 -9.50 -14.19
N MET A 254 0.09 -8.90 -13.03
CA MET A 254 -0.89 -7.81 -12.89
C MET A 254 -0.27 -6.42 -13.07
N PHE A 255 1.03 -6.27 -12.81
CA PHE A 255 1.78 -5.02 -12.95
C PHE A 255 2.68 -4.99 -14.19
N ASP A 256 2.43 -5.88 -15.14
CA ASP A 256 3.12 -5.84 -16.42
C ASP A 256 2.71 -4.59 -17.23
N LEU A 257 3.59 -4.11 -18.10
CA LEU A 257 3.33 -2.89 -18.90
C LEU A 257 2.08 -3.00 -19.78
N SER A 258 1.67 -4.23 -20.13
CA SER A 258 0.52 -4.48 -20.98
C SER A 258 -0.82 -4.40 -20.22
N LEU A 259 -0.80 -4.58 -18.89
CA LEU A 259 -1.97 -4.73 -18.03
C LEU A 259 -2.97 -5.77 -18.56
N THR A 260 -2.50 -6.72 -19.38
CA THR A 260 -3.35 -7.69 -20.10
C THR A 260 -4.11 -8.55 -19.10
N LYS A 261 -3.47 -8.94 -18.00
CA LYS A 261 -4.11 -9.73 -16.95
C LYS A 261 -5.23 -8.96 -16.25
N VAL A 262 -5.02 -7.66 -15.99
CA VAL A 262 -6.07 -6.83 -15.38
C VAL A 262 -7.25 -6.66 -16.34
N GLN A 263 -6.99 -6.43 -17.63
CA GLN A 263 -8.03 -6.36 -18.65
C GLN A 263 -8.82 -7.68 -18.77
N HIS A 264 -8.16 -8.83 -18.62
CA HIS A 264 -8.84 -10.12 -18.53
C HIS A 264 -9.75 -10.19 -17.30
N GLN A 265 -9.28 -9.75 -16.13
CA GLN A 265 -10.12 -9.71 -14.91
C GLN A 265 -11.33 -8.78 -15.07
N VAL A 266 -11.20 -7.67 -15.78
CA VAL A 266 -12.35 -6.78 -16.10
C VAL A 266 -13.41 -7.55 -16.90
N LYS A 267 -13.01 -8.29 -17.94
CA LYS A 267 -13.94 -9.09 -18.77
C LYS A 267 -14.63 -10.19 -17.95
N VAL A 268 -13.89 -10.87 -17.09
CA VAL A 268 -14.44 -11.89 -16.17
C VAL A 268 -15.46 -11.25 -15.23
N PHE A 269 -15.13 -10.09 -14.65
CA PHE A 269 -16.04 -9.34 -13.79
C PHE A 269 -17.33 -8.95 -14.52
N ASP A 270 -17.24 -8.45 -15.76
CA ASP A 270 -18.40 -8.09 -16.57
C ASP A 270 -19.34 -9.28 -16.78
N GLN A 271 -18.80 -10.47 -17.08
CA GLN A 271 -19.59 -11.69 -17.22
C GLN A 271 -20.30 -12.07 -15.92
N PHE A 272 -19.60 -11.99 -14.78
CA PHE A 272 -20.20 -12.23 -13.47
C PHE A 272 -21.30 -11.22 -13.13
N LEU A 273 -21.07 -9.93 -13.40
CA LEU A 273 -22.06 -8.88 -13.14
C LEU A 273 -23.32 -9.12 -13.97
N LYS A 274 -23.18 -9.46 -15.25
CA LYS A 274 -24.29 -9.81 -16.15
C LYS A 274 -25.09 -11.00 -15.64
N HIS A 275 -24.40 -12.04 -15.16
CA HIS A 275 -25.06 -13.26 -14.68
C HIS A 275 -25.72 -13.09 -13.30
N ARG A 276 -25.05 -12.42 -12.35
CA ARG A 276 -25.49 -12.32 -10.95
C ARG A 276 -26.41 -11.13 -10.67
N LYS A 277 -26.19 -10.00 -11.36
CA LYS A 277 -26.93 -8.73 -11.18
C LYS A 277 -27.26 -8.11 -12.54
N PRO A 278 -28.07 -8.79 -13.39
CA PRO A 278 -28.35 -8.36 -14.76
C PRO A 278 -28.97 -6.95 -14.84
N GLN A 279 -29.81 -6.58 -13.87
CA GLN A 279 -30.42 -5.24 -13.81
C GLN A 279 -29.37 -4.14 -13.61
N LEU A 280 -28.43 -4.37 -12.70
CA LEU A 280 -27.32 -3.44 -12.44
C LEU A 280 -26.41 -3.32 -13.66
N SER A 281 -26.07 -4.46 -14.28
CA SER A 281 -25.26 -4.45 -15.51
C SER A 281 -25.92 -3.61 -16.61
N LYS A 282 -27.23 -3.80 -16.86
CA LYS A 282 -27.97 -3.01 -17.86
C LYS A 282 -28.02 -1.53 -17.51
N HIS A 283 -28.20 -1.21 -16.23
CA HIS A 283 -28.22 0.18 -15.78
C HIS A 283 -26.86 0.84 -15.99
N MET A 284 -25.76 0.18 -15.60
CA MET A 284 -24.40 0.68 -15.82
C MET A 284 -24.12 0.92 -17.31
N GLU A 285 -24.52 -0.01 -18.17
CA GLU A 285 -24.45 0.17 -19.63
C GLU A 285 -25.27 1.39 -20.09
N SER A 286 -26.49 1.60 -19.57
CA SER A 286 -27.34 2.74 -19.95
C SER A 286 -26.77 4.11 -19.55
N VAL A 287 -25.98 4.16 -18.46
CA VAL A 287 -25.34 5.41 -17.99
C VAL A 287 -23.89 5.56 -18.45
N GLY A 288 -23.37 4.61 -19.24
CA GLY A 288 -22.00 4.66 -19.77
C GLY A 288 -20.90 4.35 -18.74
N ILE A 289 -21.22 3.66 -17.63
CA ILE A 289 -20.23 3.27 -16.62
C ILE A 289 -19.60 1.93 -17.02
N LEU A 290 -18.30 1.94 -17.28
CA LEU A 290 -17.51 0.74 -17.58
C LEU A 290 -16.91 0.13 -16.33
N SER A 291 -16.88 -1.20 -16.24
CA SER A 291 -16.34 -1.91 -15.07
C SER A 291 -14.86 -1.65 -14.82
N VAL A 292 -14.10 -1.39 -15.89
CA VAL A 292 -12.68 -1.02 -15.83
C VAL A 292 -12.40 0.14 -14.85
N HIS A 293 -13.33 1.09 -14.71
CA HIS A 293 -13.13 2.29 -13.88
C HIS A 293 -13.01 1.98 -12.38
N PHE A 294 -13.60 0.88 -11.90
CA PHE A 294 -13.50 0.47 -10.49
C PHE A 294 -12.71 -0.83 -10.32
N VAL A 295 -12.74 -1.73 -11.31
CA VAL A 295 -11.97 -2.98 -11.26
C VAL A 295 -10.46 -2.70 -11.34
N MET A 296 -10.00 -1.79 -12.21
CA MET A 296 -8.57 -1.47 -12.31
C MET A 296 -8.00 -0.94 -10.99
N PRO A 297 -8.59 0.10 -10.35
CA PRO A 297 -8.11 0.55 -9.04
C PRO A 297 -8.14 -0.53 -7.97
N TRP A 298 -9.18 -1.38 -7.95
CA TRP A 298 -9.25 -2.48 -7.00
C TRP A 298 -8.07 -3.44 -7.13
N PHE A 299 -7.68 -3.81 -8.35
CA PHE A 299 -6.55 -4.70 -8.54
C PHE A 299 -5.19 -4.03 -8.30
N LEU A 300 -4.99 -2.82 -8.83
CA LEU A 300 -3.72 -2.10 -8.71
C LEU A 300 -3.40 -1.68 -7.28
N THR A 301 -4.42 -1.58 -6.42
CA THR A 301 -4.26 -1.23 -5.00
C THR A 301 -4.60 -2.38 -4.07
N LEU A 302 -4.71 -3.60 -4.59
CA LEU A 302 -5.07 -4.82 -3.85
C LEU A 302 -6.24 -4.62 -2.87
N PHE A 303 -7.32 -4.05 -3.39
CA PHE A 303 -8.61 -3.81 -2.71
C PHE A 303 -8.54 -2.87 -1.51
N THR A 304 -7.45 -2.12 -1.32
CA THR A 304 -7.30 -1.17 -0.20
C THR A 304 -8.27 0.01 -0.23
N SER A 305 -8.95 0.24 -1.37
CA SER A 305 -10.00 1.24 -1.53
C SER A 305 -11.40 0.79 -1.03
N LEU A 306 -11.50 -0.41 -0.43
CA LEU A 306 -12.74 -0.86 0.20
C LEU A 306 -13.01 -0.07 1.50
N PRO A 307 -14.30 0.16 1.85
CA PRO A 307 -14.67 1.06 2.95
C PRO A 307 -14.46 0.44 4.35
N CYS A 308 -14.31 -0.87 4.44
CA CYS A 308 -14.13 -1.59 5.70
C CYS A 308 -12.71 -2.15 5.74
N TRP A 309 -11.91 -1.77 6.75
CA TRP A 309 -10.52 -2.21 6.81
C TRP A 309 -10.35 -3.66 7.24
N ASP A 310 -11.22 -4.14 8.14
CA ASP A 310 -11.37 -5.57 8.48
C ASP A 310 -11.46 -6.43 7.22
N SER A 311 -12.33 -5.99 6.33
CA SER A 311 -12.60 -6.57 5.03
C SER A 311 -11.36 -6.55 4.13
N VAL A 312 -10.62 -5.43 4.08
CA VAL A 312 -9.36 -5.35 3.34
C VAL A 312 -8.38 -6.40 3.86
N LEU A 313 -8.16 -6.46 5.17
CA LEU A 313 -7.18 -7.38 5.76
C LEU A 313 -7.58 -8.85 5.56
N THR A 314 -8.86 -9.20 5.65
CA THR A 314 -9.31 -10.57 5.31
C THR A 314 -9.08 -10.93 3.85
N VAL A 315 -9.32 -9.99 2.92
CA VAL A 315 -9.01 -10.21 1.50
C VAL A 315 -7.51 -10.43 1.32
N TRP A 316 -6.67 -9.65 2.00
CA TRP A 316 -5.22 -9.83 1.98
C TRP A 316 -4.77 -11.18 2.55
N ASP A 317 -5.34 -11.60 3.69
CA ASP A 317 -5.08 -12.91 4.31
C ASP A 317 -5.35 -14.04 3.30
N LEU A 318 -6.48 -13.97 2.58
CA LEU A 318 -6.87 -14.96 1.56
C LEU A 318 -5.97 -14.92 0.33
N ILE A 319 -5.60 -13.72 -0.15
CA ILE A 319 -4.70 -13.55 -1.30
C ILE A 319 -3.31 -14.12 -0.98
N ILE A 320 -2.80 -13.86 0.21
CA ILE A 320 -1.48 -14.35 0.64
C ILE A 320 -1.51 -15.88 0.80
N LEU A 321 -2.59 -16.45 1.34
CA LEU A 321 -2.74 -17.91 1.45
C LEU A 321 -2.84 -18.58 0.07
N HIS A 322 -3.84 -18.19 -0.72
CA HIS A 322 -4.25 -18.92 -1.92
C HIS A 322 -3.62 -18.41 -3.23
N GLY A 323 -3.09 -17.19 -3.26
CA GLY A 323 -2.65 -16.52 -4.48
C GLY A 323 -3.63 -15.46 -5.00
N GLY A 324 -3.18 -14.62 -5.93
CA GLY A 324 -3.98 -13.54 -6.52
C GLY A 324 -5.11 -14.05 -7.42
N CYS A 325 -4.85 -15.09 -8.22
CA CYS A 325 -5.82 -15.63 -9.19
C CYS A 325 -6.98 -16.42 -8.56
N THR A 326 -6.79 -17.02 -7.38
CA THR A 326 -7.80 -17.88 -6.73
C THR A 326 -8.88 -17.06 -6.00
N VAL A 327 -8.54 -15.84 -5.57
CA VAL A 327 -9.48 -14.95 -4.88
C VAL A 327 -10.42 -14.28 -5.88
N THR A 328 -9.98 -14.01 -7.11
CA THR A 328 -10.76 -13.31 -8.15
C THR A 328 -11.90 -14.11 -8.75
N GLU A 329 -11.76 -15.42 -8.92
CA GLU A 329 -12.74 -16.23 -9.66
C GLU A 329 -13.96 -16.65 -8.82
N LEU A 330 -13.83 -16.83 -7.50
CA LEU A 330 -14.89 -17.45 -6.68
C LEU A 330 -15.33 -16.65 -5.45
N HIS A 331 -14.41 -15.95 -4.79
CA HIS A 331 -14.68 -15.36 -3.48
C HIS A 331 -14.98 -13.87 -3.58
N LEU A 332 -14.25 -13.14 -4.41
CA LEU A 332 -14.37 -11.68 -4.46
C LEU A 332 -15.62 -11.18 -5.20
N SER A 333 -16.06 -11.86 -6.25
CA SER A 333 -17.30 -11.47 -6.96
C SER A 333 -18.53 -11.63 -6.05
N ASN A 334 -18.64 -12.74 -5.34
CA ASN A 334 -19.72 -12.96 -4.37
C ASN A 334 -19.67 -11.96 -3.20
N TRP A 335 -18.46 -11.64 -2.72
CA TRP A 335 -18.28 -10.78 -1.56
C TRP A 335 -18.39 -9.28 -1.88
N LEU A 336 -17.83 -8.81 -3.01
CA LEU A 336 -17.99 -7.43 -3.49
C LEU A 336 -19.42 -7.12 -3.92
N LEU A 337 -20.14 -8.09 -4.51
CA LEU A 337 -21.56 -7.93 -4.86
C LEU A 337 -22.48 -7.96 -3.63
N ALA A 338 -22.07 -8.66 -2.55
CA ALA A 338 -22.78 -8.64 -1.28
C ALA A 338 -22.54 -7.34 -0.50
N CYS A 339 -21.30 -6.85 -0.46
CA CYS A 339 -20.91 -5.71 0.36
C CYS A 339 -21.08 -4.33 -0.29
N ARG A 340 -21.55 -4.20 -1.55
CA ARG A 340 -21.76 -2.89 -2.20
C ARG A 340 -23.07 -2.71 -2.99
N PHE A 341 -23.95 -3.71 -3.03
CA PHE A 341 -25.22 -3.63 -3.79
C PHE A 341 -26.41 -4.34 -3.10
N GLN A 342 -26.48 -4.21 -1.78
CA GLN A 342 -27.74 -4.23 -1.03
C GLN A 342 -28.04 -2.80 -0.60
#